data_AF-A0A382GD37-F1
#
_entry.id   AF-A0A382GD37-F1
#
_cell.length_a   1.000
_cell.length_b   1.000
_cell.length_c   1.000
_cell.angle_alpha   90.00
_cell.angle_beta   90.00
_cell.angle_gamma   90.00
#
_symmetry.space_group_name_H-M   'P 1'
#
loop_
_entity.id
_entity.type
_entity.pdbx_description
1 polymer ?
#
loop_
_entity_poly.entity_id
_entity_poly.type
_entity_poly.pdbx_seq_one_letter_code
_entity_poly.pdbx_strand_id
1 'polypeptide(L)'
;MVNNTAAQAQLHPDLVGSDAQKVIEIARAHDALGWKVNGAGGDGGSLTLLTGDVSHQRREMVTAIEAAAPGFRALPIYLSRHGLRQWESIC
;
A
#
# COMPACT_ATOMS: atom_id res chain seq x y z
N MET A 1 4.28 2.78 -12.00
CA MET A 1 3.46 1.81 -11.23
C MET A 1 1.96 2.04 -11.39
N VAL A 2 1.48 3.29 -11.45
CA VAL A 2 0.06 3.64 -11.62
C VAL A 2 -0.63 2.89 -12.77
N ASN A 3 0.03 2.76 -13.93
CA ASN A 3 -0.52 2.07 -15.11
C ASN A 3 -0.88 0.60 -14.84
N ASN A 4 -0.17 -0.08 -13.92
CA ASN A 4 -0.46 -1.49 -13.62
C ASN A 4 -1.77 -1.61 -12.83
N THR A 5 -1.97 -0.79 -11.81
CA THR A 5 -3.25 -0.76 -11.07
C THR A 5 -4.40 -0.26 -11.94
N ALA A 6 -4.16 0.69 -12.85
CA ALA A 6 -5.15 1.06 -13.85
C ALA A 6 -5.54 -0.12 -14.76
N ALA A 7 -4.56 -0.93 -15.20
CA ALA A 7 -4.82 -2.12 -15.98
C ALA A 7 -5.57 -3.20 -15.16
N GLN A 8 -5.26 -3.38 -13.88
CA GLN A 8 -6.01 -4.28 -12.99
C GLN A 8 -7.48 -3.88 -12.88
N ALA A 9 -7.78 -2.58 -12.72
CA ALA A 9 -9.16 -2.09 -12.69
C ALA A 9 -9.91 -2.34 -14.01
N GLN A 10 -9.20 -2.33 -15.15
CA GLN A 10 -9.78 -2.65 -16.47
C GLN A 10 -10.02 -4.14 -16.68
N LEU A 11 -9.25 -5.02 -16.02
CA LEU A 11 -9.44 -6.47 -16.11
C LEU A 11 -10.71 -6.93 -15.39
N HIS A 12 -10.95 -6.42 -14.19
CA HIS A 12 -12.17 -6.69 -13.43
C HIS A 12 -12.37 -5.60 -12.36
N PRO A 13 -13.59 -5.03 -12.23
CA PRO A 13 -13.84 -3.90 -11.34
C PRO A 13 -13.48 -4.20 -9.87
N ASP A 14 -13.72 -5.43 -9.42
CA ASP A 14 -13.47 -5.81 -8.03
C ASP A 14 -11.98 -5.99 -7.69
N LEU A 15 -11.06 -5.94 -8.65
CA LEU A 15 -9.62 -6.07 -8.35
C LEU A 15 -9.06 -4.83 -7.63
N VAL A 16 -9.69 -3.67 -7.80
CA VAL A 16 -9.37 -2.46 -7.06
C VAL A 16 -10.58 -2.12 -6.19
N GLY A 17 -10.62 -2.68 -4.99
CA GLY A 17 -11.71 -2.46 -4.05
C GLY A 17 -11.84 -0.99 -3.61
N SER A 18 -13.01 -0.66 -3.07
CA SER A 18 -13.37 0.71 -2.68
C SER A 18 -12.39 1.34 -1.69
N ASP A 19 -11.85 0.55 -0.76
CA ASP A 19 -10.87 1.02 0.21
C ASP A 19 -9.51 1.32 -0.42
N ALA A 20 -9.05 0.49 -1.34
CA ALA A 20 -7.84 0.77 -2.12
C ALA A 20 -8.01 2.07 -2.93
N GLN A 21 -9.19 2.26 -3.53
CA GLN A 21 -9.52 3.46 -4.28
C GLN A 21 -9.47 4.74 -3.40
N LYS A 22 -10.06 4.70 -2.20
CA LYS A 22 -9.96 5.82 -1.23
C LYS A 22 -8.52 6.15 -0.87
N VAL A 23 -7.70 5.14 -0.57
CA VAL A 23 -6.28 5.37 -0.23
C VAL A 23 -5.53 5.96 -1.43
N ILE A 24 -5.81 5.51 -2.65
CA ILE A 24 -5.22 6.04 -3.88
C ILE A 24 -5.58 7.51 -4.09
N GLU A 25 -6.83 7.90 -3.81
CA GLU A 25 -7.28 9.29 -3.93
C GLU A 25 -6.56 10.21 -2.94
N ILE A 26 -6.45 9.79 -1.68
CA ILE A 26 -5.70 10.54 -0.66
C ILE A 26 -4.23 10.63 -1.06
N ALA A 27 -3.61 9.52 -1.45
CA ALA A 27 -2.21 9.51 -1.86
C ALA A 27 -1.94 10.44 -3.04
N ARG A 28 -2.85 10.48 -4.02
CA ARG A 28 -2.77 11.40 -5.17
C ARG A 28 -2.87 12.86 -4.73
N ALA A 29 -3.75 13.18 -3.78
CA ALA A 29 -3.88 14.54 -3.25
C ALA A 29 -2.64 15.03 -2.48
N HIS A 30 -1.81 14.09 -2.01
CA HIS A 30 -0.53 14.35 -1.33
C HIS A 30 0.70 14.12 -2.24
N ASP A 31 0.54 14.21 -3.56
CA ASP A 31 1.63 14.10 -4.54
C ASP A 31 2.43 12.78 -4.49
N ALA A 32 1.77 11.67 -4.13
CA ALA A 32 2.40 10.35 -4.23
C ALA A 32 2.83 10.07 -5.69
N LEU A 33 4.07 9.62 -5.85
CA LEU A 33 4.69 9.30 -7.14
C LEU A 33 4.09 8.04 -7.80
N GLY A 34 3.42 7.20 -7.01
CA GLY A 34 2.64 6.08 -7.52
C GLY A 34 2.11 5.14 -6.44
N TRP A 35 1.32 4.18 -6.87
CA TRP A 35 0.69 3.18 -6.00
C TRP A 35 0.55 1.84 -6.71
N LYS A 36 0.35 0.79 -5.92
CA LYS A 36 0.08 -0.56 -6.41
C LYS A 36 -0.76 -1.35 -5.41
N VAL A 37 -1.86 -1.95 -5.87
CA VAL A 37 -2.61 -2.96 -5.11
C VAL A 37 -1.79 -4.25 -5.03
N ASN A 38 -1.64 -4.80 -3.82
CA ASN A 38 -0.84 -5.99 -3.57
C ASN A 38 -1.69 -7.27 -3.63
N GLY A 39 -1.04 -8.40 -3.96
CA GLY A 39 -1.70 -9.70 -4.04
C GLY A 39 -2.75 -9.76 -5.15
N ALA A 40 -3.85 -10.45 -4.87
CA ALA A 40 -4.95 -10.65 -5.81
C ALA A 40 -5.80 -9.40 -6.04
N GLY A 41 -5.74 -8.40 -5.16
CA GLY A 41 -6.73 -7.30 -5.14
C GLY A 41 -8.01 -7.69 -4.41
N GLY A 42 -9.06 -6.89 -4.56
CA GLY A 42 -10.33 -7.08 -3.84
C GLY A 42 -10.61 -6.02 -2.77
N ASP A 43 -11.56 -6.35 -1.90
CA ASP A 43 -12.01 -5.51 -0.77
C ASP A 43 -11.04 -5.46 0.42
N GLY A 44 -9.83 -6.00 0.29
CA GLY A 44 -8.88 -6.06 1.39
C GLY A 44 -7.44 -6.25 0.96
N GLY A 45 -6.60 -6.55 1.94
CA GLY A 45 -5.17 -6.75 1.74
C GLY A 45 -4.36 -5.48 1.99
N SER A 46 -3.42 -5.17 1.08
CA SER A 46 -2.52 -4.03 1.25
C SER A 46 -2.29 -3.27 -0.05
N LEU A 47 -1.97 -1.99 0.10
CA LEU A 47 -1.58 -1.10 -0.97
C LEU A 47 -0.15 -0.61 -0.69
N THR A 48 0.70 -0.62 -1.72
CA THR A 48 2.03 -0.01 -1.64
C THR A 48 1.97 1.39 -2.24
N LEU A 49 2.48 2.39 -1.53
CA LEU A 49 2.61 3.77 -2.01
C LEU A 49 4.08 4.11 -2.22
N LEU A 50 4.38 4.80 -3.32
CA LEU A 50 5.67 5.43 -3.59
C LEU A 50 5.53 6.93 -3.37
N THR A 51 6.33 7.49 -2.47
CA THR A 51 6.30 8.92 -2.11
C THR A 51 7.61 9.60 -2.51
N GLY A 52 7.59 10.94 -2.55
CA GLY A 52 8.81 11.73 -2.61
C GLY A 52 9.70 11.56 -1.36
N ASP A 53 10.83 12.26 -1.38
CA ASP A 53 11.86 12.27 -0.33
C ASP A 53 11.52 13.21 0.85
N VAL A 54 10.52 14.07 0.70
CA VAL A 54 10.07 15.02 1.71
C VAL A 54 9.32 14.31 2.85
N SER A 55 9.99 14.17 3.99
CA SER A 55 9.49 13.34 5.10
C SER A 55 8.22 13.87 5.79
N HIS A 56 7.97 15.19 5.81
CA HIS A 56 6.75 15.72 6.45
C HIS A 56 5.51 15.45 5.61
N GLN A 57 5.59 15.64 4.28
CA GLN A 57 4.51 15.31 3.34
C GLN A 57 4.11 13.83 3.45
N ARG A 58 5.10 12.92 3.55
CA ARG A 58 4.83 11.50 3.79
C ARG A 58 4.03 11.25 5.08
N ARG A 59 4.39 11.94 6.17
CA ARG A 59 3.69 11.79 7.46
C ARG A 59 2.26 12.32 7.40
N GLU A 60 2.06 13.49 6.81
CA GLU A 60 0.73 14.07 6.61
C GLU A 60 -0.17 13.14 5.79
N MET A 61 0.36 12.58 4.70
CA MET A 61 -0.36 11.60 3.89
C MET A 61 -0.73 10.35 4.69
N VAL A 62 0.21 9.80 5.48
CA VAL A 62 -0.07 8.63 6.34
C VAL A 62 -1.15 8.95 7.37
N THR A 63 -1.07 10.11 8.03
CA THR A 63 -2.09 10.55 8.99
C THR A 63 -3.46 10.70 8.33
N ALA A 64 -3.53 11.29 7.13
CA ALA A 64 -4.78 11.43 6.38
C ALA A 64 -5.38 10.06 6.01
N ILE A 65 -4.55 9.09 5.60
CA ILE A 65 -4.98 7.72 5.28
C ILE A 65 -5.53 7.04 6.54
N GLU A 66 -4.79 7.02 7.65
CA GLU A 66 -5.23 6.36 8.88
C GLU A 66 -6.48 7.01 9.49
N ALA A 67 -6.69 8.32 9.28
CA ALA A 67 -7.90 9.02 9.69
C ALA A 67 -9.13 8.70 8.82
N ALA A 68 -8.94 8.25 7.57
CA ALA A 68 -10.03 8.00 6.64
C ALA A 68 -10.86 6.76 6.98
N ALA A 69 -10.26 5.76 7.64
CA ALA A 69 -10.98 4.59 8.14
C ALA A 69 -10.19 3.92 9.29
N PRO A 70 -10.86 3.43 10.35
CA PRO A 70 -10.20 2.78 11.48
C PRO A 70 -9.47 1.48 11.11
N GLY A 71 -9.79 0.89 9.96
CA GLY A 71 -9.13 -0.31 9.44
C GLY A 71 -7.81 -0.03 8.70
N PHE A 72 -7.49 1.24 8.41
CA PHE A 72 -6.28 1.59 7.67
C PHE A 72 -5.11 1.76 8.62
N ARG A 73 -3.98 1.15 8.27
CA ARG A 73 -2.75 1.22 9.06
C ARG A 73 -1.53 1.22 8.16
N ALA A 74 -0.65 2.18 8.38
CA ALA A 74 0.65 2.19 7.71
C ALA A 74 1.54 1.10 8.31
N LEU A 75 2.03 0.22 7.45
CA LEU A 75 3.00 -0.82 7.81
C LEU A 75 4.41 -0.32 7.46
N PRO A 76 5.32 -0.17 8.44
CA PRO A 76 6.72 0.05 8.14
C PRO A 76 7.27 -1.14 7.35
N ILE A 77 7.82 -0.89 6.17
CA ILE A 77 8.41 -1.94 5.33
C ILE A 77 9.92 -1.76 5.21
N TYR A 78 10.64 -2.87 5.27
CA TYR A 78 12.04 -2.98 4.89
C TYR A 78 12.21 -4.24 4.06
N LEU A 79 13.14 -4.22 3.11
CA LEU A 79 13.44 -5.40 2.31
C LEU A 79 14.22 -6.38 3.18
N SER A 80 13.63 -7.56 3.44
CA SER A 80 14.35 -8.65 4.09
C SER A 80 15.46 -9.14 3.16
N ARG A 81 16.66 -9.35 3.71
CA ARG A 81 17.79 -9.97 2.99
C ARG A 81 17.78 -11.50 3.08
N HIS A 82 16.83 -12.07 3.81
CA HIS A 82 16.75 -13.48 4.11
C HIS A 82 15.34 -14.02 3.85
N GLY A 83 15.26 -15.21 3.27
CA GLY A 83 14.02 -15.98 3.15
C GLY A 83 13.80 -16.87 4.38
N LEU A 84 13.18 -18.03 4.17
CA LEU A 84 12.92 -19.02 5.21
C LEU A 84 14.23 -19.52 5.85
N ARG A 85 14.25 -19.62 7.19
CA ARG A 85 15.36 -20.17 7.98
C ARG A 85 14.82 -21.06 9.10
N GLN A 86 15.56 -22.09 9.47
CA GLN A 86 15.29 -22.95 10.63
C GLN A 86 16.28 -22.62 11.76
N TRP A 87 15.85 -22.77 13.01
CA TRP A 87 16.75 -22.78 14.17
C TRP A 87 16.87 -24.20 14.71
N GLU A 88 18.04 -24.54 15.22
CA GLU A 88 18.28 -25.78 15.96
C GLU A 88 18.41 -25.44 17.44
N SER A 89 17.64 -26.09 18.30
CA SER A 89 17.85 -26.01 19.75
C SER A 89 18.74 -27.19 20.16
N ILE A 90 19.86 -26.89 20.79
CA ILE A 90 20.67 -27.91 21.47
C ILE A 90 19.99 -28.18 22.82
N CYS A 91 19.51 -29.41 23.01
CA CYS A 91 19.01 -29.90 24.31
C CYS A 91 20.17 -30.17 25.27
#